data_AF-A0A3B8JFU7-F1
#
_entry.id   AF-A0A3B8JFU7-F1
#
_cell.length_a   1.000
_cell.length_b   1.000
_cell.length_c   1.000
_cell.angle_alpha   90.00
_cell.angle_beta   90.00
_cell.angle_gamma   90.00
#
_symmetry.space_group_name_H-M   'P 1'
#
loop_
_entity.id
_entity.type
_entity.pdbx_description
1 polymer ?
#
loop_
_entity_poly.entity_id
_entity_poly.type
_entity_poly.pdbx_seq_one_letter_code
_entity_poly.pdbx_strand_id
1 'polypeptide(L)'
;MVRLVIVFLVTVELVLLTAFALAPANATSTDVENYSWGFAYVGSNQVVCKKLAMHPQEQIQSQLDRRKVVKVSYDSTVVSDSYCANLAKPSGEGR
;
A
#
# COMPACT_ATOMS: atom_id res chain seq x y z
N MET A 1 -26.14 -0.69 -44.92
CA MET A 1 -24.78 -1.25 -44.72
C MET A 1 -23.75 -0.18 -44.38
N VAL A 2 -23.51 0.82 -45.23
CA VAL A 2 -22.46 1.85 -45.01
C VAL A 2 -22.55 2.56 -43.66
N ARG A 3 -23.76 2.91 -43.20
CA ARG A 3 -23.97 3.54 -41.88
C ARG A 3 -23.50 2.67 -40.71
N LEU A 4 -23.67 1.35 -40.78
CA LEU A 4 -23.22 0.43 -39.74
C LEU A 4 -21.70 0.30 -39.73
N VAL A 5 -21.07 0.33 -40.91
CA VAL A 5 -19.61 0.29 -41.06
C VAL A 5 -18.96 1.53 -40.45
N ILE A 6 -19.56 2.71 -40.66
CA ILE A 6 -19.07 3.97 -40.08
C ILE A 6 -19.17 3.94 -38.55
N VAL A 7 -20.32 3.52 -38.00
CA VAL A 7 -20.50 3.43 -36.54
C VAL A 7 -19.47 2.48 -35.93
N PHE A 8 -19.22 1.33 -36.55
CA PHE A 8 -18.21 0.38 -36.09
C PHE A 8 -16.80 0.97 -36.09
N LEU A 9 -16.40 1.64 -37.17
CA LEU A 9 -15.09 2.31 -37.28
C LEU A 9 -14.89 3.36 -36.18
N VAL A 10 -15.90 4.21 -35.95
CA VAL A 10 -15.84 5.24 -34.91
C VAL A 10 -15.71 4.62 -33.52
N THR A 11 -16.45 3.54 -33.24
CA THR A 11 -16.32 2.84 -31.95
C THR A 11 -14.94 2.20 -31.75
N VAL A 12 -14.37 1.61 -32.79
CA VAL A 12 -13.02 0.99 -32.72
C VAL A 12 -11.95 2.05 -32.50
N GLU A 13 -12.04 3.17 -33.21
CA GLU A 13 -11.13 4.31 -33.03
C GLU A 13 -11.21 4.89 -31.62
N LEU A 14 -12.42 5.05 -31.07
CA LEU A 14 -12.61 5.55 -29.72
C LEU A 14 -12.04 4.61 -28.65
N VAL A 15 -12.19 3.29 -28.84
CA VAL A 15 -11.60 2.28 -27.95
C VAL A 15 -10.07 2.30 -28.02
N LEU A 16 -9.50 2.43 -29.21
CA LEU A 16 -8.05 2.54 -29.39
C LEU A 16 -7.51 3.82 -28.72
N LEU A 17 -8.15 4.97 -28.95
CA LEU A 17 -7.74 6.24 -28.35
C LEU A 17 -7.78 6.20 -26.82
N THR A 18 -8.83 5.62 -26.23
CA THR A 18 -8.93 5.49 -24.78
C THR A 18 -7.91 4.50 -24.20
N ALA A 19 -7.66 3.38 -24.87
CA ALA A 19 -6.67 2.39 -24.45
C ALA A 19 -5.23 2.94 -24.51
N PHE A 20 -4.90 3.78 -25.52
CA PHE A 20 -3.58 4.39 -25.64
C PHE A 20 -3.40 5.63 -24.75
N ALA A 21 -4.45 6.40 -24.49
CA ALA A 21 -4.36 7.61 -23.67
C ALA A 21 -4.30 7.33 -22.16
N LEU A 22 -4.87 6.21 -21.72
CA LEU A 22 -4.87 5.80 -20.32
C LEU A 22 -3.60 4.99 -20.04
N ALA A 23 -2.52 5.68 -19.65
CA ALA A 23 -1.35 5.00 -19.08
C ALA A 23 -1.81 4.13 -17.89
N PRO A 24 -1.28 2.90 -17.73
CA PRO A 24 -1.61 2.09 -16.56
C PRO A 24 -1.24 2.88 -15.31
N ALA A 25 -2.18 2.99 -14.37
CA ALA A 25 -1.92 3.62 -13.08
C ALA A 25 -0.78 2.85 -12.39
N ASN A 26 0.41 3.43 -12.42
CA ASN A 26 1.58 2.86 -11.77
C ASN A 26 1.34 3.04 -10.27
N ALA A 27 0.89 1.99 -9.60
CA ALA A 27 0.74 2.00 -8.15
C ALA A 27 2.16 2.02 -7.55
N THR A 28 2.65 3.22 -7.26
CA THR A 28 3.95 3.39 -6.59
C THR A 28 3.88 2.73 -5.22
N SER A 29 4.50 1.56 -5.08
CA SER A 29 4.70 0.91 -3.79
C SER A 29 5.92 1.56 -3.12
N THR A 30 5.76 2.77 -2.62
CA THR A 30 6.82 3.43 -1.86
C THR A 30 7.05 2.68 -0.55
N ASP A 31 8.30 2.59 -0.12
CA ASP A 31 8.62 2.20 1.26
C ASP A 31 7.85 3.11 2.22
N VAL A 32 7.05 2.49 3.10
CA VAL A 32 6.26 3.22 4.09
C VAL A 32 6.98 3.13 5.42
N GLU A 33 7.51 4.25 5.87
CA GLU A 33 8.01 4.41 7.23
C GLU A 33 6.91 5.03 8.10
N ASN A 34 6.58 4.37 9.21
CA ASN A 34 5.60 4.85 10.17
C ASN A 34 6.14 4.77 11.59
N TYR A 35 5.70 5.69 12.45
CA TYR A 35 6.08 5.74 13.85
C TYR A 35 4.86 5.48 14.71
N SER A 36 4.96 4.58 15.68
CA SER A 36 3.85 4.27 16.58
C SER A 36 4.33 3.85 17.96
N TRP A 37 3.45 4.03 18.94
CA TRP A 37 3.63 3.47 20.26
C TRP A 37 3.31 1.97 20.26
N GLY A 38 4.18 1.17 20.86
CA GLY A 38 3.94 -0.27 21.02
C GLY A 38 4.77 -0.85 22.16
N PHE A 39 4.52 -2.10 22.52
CA PHE A 39 5.30 -2.79 23.54
C PHE A 39 6.70 -3.11 23.02
N ALA A 40 7.73 -3.05 23.88
CA ALA A 40 9.12 -3.29 23.49
C ALA A 40 9.31 -4.63 22.76
N TYR A 41 8.71 -5.70 23.29
CA TYR A 41 8.64 -7.04 22.71
C TYR A 41 7.33 -7.72 23.12
N VAL A 42 7.03 -8.89 22.55
CA VAL A 42 5.82 -9.66 22.88
C VAL A 42 5.85 -10.07 24.35
N GLY A 43 4.84 -9.64 25.12
CA GLY A 43 4.77 -9.89 26.57
C GLY A 43 5.49 -8.85 27.44
N SER A 44 6.01 -7.77 26.85
CA SER A 44 6.49 -6.62 27.63
C SER A 44 5.33 -5.71 28.02
N ASN A 45 5.38 -5.14 29.23
CA ASN A 45 4.46 -4.08 29.66
C ASN A 45 5.02 -2.68 29.38
N GLN A 46 6.24 -2.58 28.84
CA GLN A 46 6.88 -1.31 28.56
C GLN A 46 6.45 -0.78 27.19
N VAL A 47 5.75 0.36 27.19
CA VAL A 47 5.36 1.09 25.98
C VAL A 47 6.53 1.97 25.51
N VAL A 48 6.98 1.74 24.27
CA VAL A 48 8.09 2.43 23.61
C VAL A 48 7.67 2.92 22.22
N CYS A 49 8.35 3.96 21.72
CA CYS A 49 8.16 4.41 20.34
C CYS A 49 8.89 3.46 19.38
N LYS A 50 8.22 3.04 18.31
CA LYS A 50 8.77 2.13 17.30
C LYS A 50 8.66 2.76 15.92
N LYS A 51 9.73 2.62 15.13
CA LYS A 51 9.72 2.82 13.68
C LYS A 51 9.37 1.49 13.03
N LEU A 52 8.30 1.48 12.24
CA LEU A 52 7.94 0.40 11.35
C LEU A 52 8.29 0.82 9.92
N ALA A 53 9.20 0.09 9.29
CA ALA A 53 9.50 0.23 7.87
C ALA A 53 8.87 -0.94 7.12
N MET A 54 7.98 -0.65 6.17
CA MET A 54 7.36 -1.65 5.30
C MET A 54 8.02 -1.60 3.93
N HIS A 55 8.66 -2.71 3.58
CA HIS A 55 9.37 -2.91 2.32
C HIS A 55 8.58 -3.85 1.41
N PRO A 56 7.87 -3.35 0.39
CA PRO A 56 7.21 -4.20 -0.60
C PRO A 56 8.27 -4.94 -1.42
N GLN A 57 8.24 -6.29 -1.39
CA GLN A 57 9.21 -7.12 -2.11
C GLN A 57 8.75 -7.41 -3.54
N GLU A 58 7.67 -8.16 -3.70
CA GLU A 58 7.16 -8.55 -5.02
C GLU A 58 5.63 -8.51 -5.03
N GLN A 59 5.07 -7.99 -6.12
CA GLN A 59 3.64 -8.15 -6.41
C GLN A 59 3.42 -9.58 -6.90
N ILE A 60 2.86 -10.42 -6.04
CA ILE A 60 2.42 -11.75 -6.41
C ILE A 60 1.04 -11.60 -7.06
N GLN A 61 1.00 -11.76 -8.37
CA GLN A 61 -0.27 -11.88 -9.08
C GLN A 61 -0.81 -13.29 -8.81
N SER A 62 -1.80 -13.40 -7.92
CA SER A 62 -2.46 -14.68 -7.68
C SER A 62 -3.08 -15.16 -8.99
N GLN A 63 -2.64 -16.31 -9.50
CA GLN A 63 -3.16 -16.82 -10.78
C GLN A 63 -4.63 -17.24 -10.70
N LEU A 64 -5.17 -17.42 -9.49
CA LEU A 64 -6.53 -17.90 -9.22
C LEU A 64 -7.54 -16.79 -8.95
N ASP A 65 -7.08 -15.59 -8.62
CA ASP A 65 -7.96 -14.50 -8.20
C ASP A 65 -7.40 -13.19 -8.73
N ARG A 66 -8.22 -12.34 -9.37
CA ARG A 66 -7.78 -11.05 -9.96
C ARG A 66 -7.24 -10.05 -8.92
N ARG A 67 -7.09 -10.46 -7.67
CA ARG A 67 -6.45 -9.71 -6.58
C ARG A 67 -4.94 -9.71 -6.74
N LYS A 68 -4.40 -8.50 -6.89
CA LYS A 68 -2.96 -8.24 -6.73
C LYS A 68 -2.64 -8.33 -5.23
N VAL A 69 -1.78 -9.28 -4.86
CA VAL A 69 -1.29 -9.42 -3.48
C VAL A 69 0.18 -9.01 -3.48
N VAL A 70 0.59 -8.15 -2.56
CA VAL A 70 1.99 -7.73 -2.45
C VAL A 70 2.59 -8.39 -1.23
N LYS A 71 3.71 -9.10 -1.42
CA LYS A 71 4.50 -9.58 -0.29
C LYS A 71 5.24 -8.39 0.32
N VAL A 72 5.06 -8.16 1.61
CA VAL A 72 5.68 -7.05 2.34
C VAL A 72 6.58 -7.63 3.43
N SER A 73 7.85 -7.24 3.45
CA SER A 73 8.70 -7.40 4.64
C SER A 73 8.55 -6.19 5.54
N TYR A 74 8.59 -6.41 6.85
CA TYR A 74 8.51 -5.34 7.83
C TYR A 74 9.72 -5.40 8.76
N ASP A 75 10.28 -4.23 9.04
CA ASP A 75 11.31 -4.02 10.04
C ASP A 75 10.77 -3.13 11.15
N SER A 76 10.97 -3.53 12.40
CA SER A 76 10.53 -2.79 13.59
C SER A 76 11.73 -2.48 14.46
N THR A 77 12.00 -1.20 14.71
CA THR A 77 13.10 -0.76 15.59
C THR A 77 12.57 0.18 16.64
N VAL A 78 13.03 0.00 17.89
CA VAL A 78 12.73 0.95 18.97
C VAL A 78 13.51 2.23 18.73
N VAL A 79 12.82 3.36 18.77
CA VAL A 79 13.40 4.70 18.54
C VAL A 79 13.10 5.62 19.72
N SER A 80 13.66 6.83 19.69
CA SER A 80 13.40 7.85 20.73
C SER A 80 11.92 8.23 20.81
N ASP A 81 11.41 8.43 22.01
CA ASP A 81 10.04 8.92 22.28
C ASP A 81 9.72 10.24 21.54
N SER A 82 10.73 11.03 21.18
CA SER A 82 10.58 12.27 20.39
C SER A 82 9.89 12.05 19.02
N TYR A 83 10.11 10.90 18.37
CA TYR A 83 9.49 10.58 17.09
C TYR A 83 7.98 10.34 17.20
N CYS A 84 7.52 9.87 18.37
CA CYS A 84 6.11 9.64 18.65
C CYS A 84 5.49 10.78 19.49
N ALA A 85 6.18 11.91 19.67
CA ALA A 85 5.73 12.99 20.56
C ALA A 85 4.38 13.59 20.16
N ASN A 86 4.06 13.57 18.86
CA ASN A 86 2.78 14.05 18.32
C ASN A 86 1.65 13.00 18.39
N LEU A 87 1.94 11.80 18.89
CA LEU A 87 0.99 10.69 18.97
C LEU A 87 0.59 10.46 20.42
N ALA A 88 -0.69 10.21 20.66
CA ALA A 88 -1.18 9.84 21.99
C ALA A 88 -0.50 8.55 22.47
N LYS A 89 0.28 8.65 23.57
CA LYS A 89 0.90 7.48 24.19
C LYS A 89 -0.21 6.63 24.82
N PRO A 90 -0.36 5.36 24.43
CA PRO A 90 -1.35 4.50 25.05
C PRO A 90 -1.00 4.37 26.52
N SER A 91 -1.96 4.71 27.38
CA SER A 91 -1.85 4.49 28.81
C SER A 91 -1.83 2.98 29.04
N GLY A 92 -0.64 2.41 29.17
CA GLY A 92 -0.45 1.04 29.59
C GLY A 92 -0.84 0.86 31.05
N GLU A 93 -2.13 1.02 31.38
CA GLU A 93 -2.70 0.47 32.60
C GLU A 93 -3.19 -0.95 32.26
N GLY A 94 -2.24 -1.85 32.02
CA GLY A 94 -2.49 -3.28 32.02
C GLY A 94 -2.64 -3.73 33.47
N ARG A 95 -3.89 -3.89 33.90
CA ARG A 95 -4.27 -4.58 35.15
C ARG A 95 -4.50 -6.06 34.86
#